data_AF-A0A1W9NWB6-F1
#
_entry.id   AF-A0A1W9NWB6-F1
#
_cell.length_a   1.000
_cell.length_b   1.000
_cell.length_c   1.000
_cell.angle_alpha   90.00
_cell.angle_beta   90.00
_cell.angle_gamma   90.00
#
_symmetry.space_group_name_H-M   'P 1'
#
loop_
_entity.id
_entity.type
_entity.pdbx_description
1 polymer ?
#
loop_
_entity_poly.entity_id
_entity_poly.type
_entity_poly.pdbx_seq_one_letter_code
_entity_poly.pdbx_strand_id
1 'polypeptide(L)'
;MGTFIPPGTPIIFSTDFDPASMPELRPMMTAVLRHAFKKKLKVIMMGHWPTGIPLSTLILEEVAKEFDAKYGVDYVNLGYRPGAGLVMIQMGKDIRTVFDVDVKGNPVDSLPMMRSIHNYSDIGLIACFEAGSMGDIWVQYAWGRFGVKIIMGTTAVVTPDSYPYLGAHQIEGLIGGMAGAAAYEKLVDHPDKAMIRMSSQAWAHILIIVFIIIGNIGYFMVRRKQKTKGEN
;
A
#
# COMPACT_ATOMS: atom_id res chain seq x y z
N MET A 1 19.47 -4.43 -8.48
CA MET A 1 19.49 -5.91 -8.59
C MET A 1 18.15 -6.39 -8.06
N GLY A 2 17.25 -6.90 -8.92
CA GLY A 2 15.89 -7.24 -8.51
C GLY A 2 15.93 -8.35 -7.45
N THR A 3 15.47 -8.05 -6.24
CA THR A 3 15.46 -8.99 -5.12
C THR A 3 14.48 -10.12 -5.42
N PHE A 4 15.03 -11.25 -5.84
CA PHE A 4 14.29 -12.49 -5.97
C PHE A 4 13.87 -12.96 -4.57
N ILE A 5 12.56 -12.99 -4.31
CA ILE A 5 11.99 -13.58 -3.10
C ILE A 5 11.48 -14.97 -3.48
N PRO A 6 12.04 -16.06 -2.90
CA PRO A 6 11.61 -17.42 -3.21
C PRO A 6 10.14 -17.66 -2.89
N PRO A 7 9.44 -18.53 -3.64
CA PRO A 7 8.12 -19.02 -3.27
C PRO A 7 8.09 -19.57 -1.84
N GLY A 8 6.98 -19.37 -1.13
CA GLY A 8 6.81 -19.77 0.27
C GLY A 8 7.45 -18.83 1.29
N THR A 9 8.22 -17.83 0.86
CA THR A 9 8.80 -16.84 1.77
C THR A 9 7.69 -15.99 2.40
N PRO A 10 7.68 -15.82 3.73
CA PRO A 10 6.78 -14.91 4.43
C PRO A 10 7.05 -13.43 4.11
N ILE A 11 5.99 -12.67 3.95
CA ILE A 11 6.03 -11.21 3.89
C ILE A 11 4.96 -10.62 4.82
N ILE A 12 5.30 -9.50 5.45
CA ILE A 12 4.39 -8.78 6.34
C ILE A 12 3.74 -7.65 5.56
N PHE A 13 2.42 -7.50 5.69
CA PHE A 13 1.69 -6.31 5.29
C PHE A 13 1.34 -5.53 6.55
N SER A 14 1.87 -4.31 6.70
CA SER A 14 1.46 -3.37 7.75
C SER A 14 0.41 -2.43 7.20
N THR A 15 -0.75 -2.37 7.86
CA THR A 15 -1.90 -1.56 7.45
C THR A 15 -2.10 -0.40 8.42
N ASP A 16 -1.68 0.80 7.99
CA ASP A 16 -1.61 1.98 8.83
C ASP A 16 -2.42 3.13 8.20
N PHE A 17 -3.70 2.85 7.92
CA PHE A 17 -4.60 3.78 7.26
C PHE A 17 -6.05 3.67 7.73
N ASP A 18 -6.86 4.64 7.33
CA ASP A 18 -8.25 4.81 7.72
C ASP A 18 -9.17 4.93 6.49
N PRO A 19 -10.51 5.05 6.66
CA PRO A 19 -11.41 5.18 5.53
C PRO A 19 -11.16 6.40 4.63
N ALA A 20 -10.59 7.49 5.17
CA ALA A 20 -10.33 8.72 4.41
C ALA A 20 -9.15 8.57 3.46
N SER A 21 -8.13 7.81 3.88
CA SER A 21 -6.91 7.52 3.10
C SER A 21 -7.00 6.24 2.27
N MET A 22 -7.96 5.36 2.56
CA MET A 22 -8.21 4.12 1.83
C MET A 22 -8.33 4.27 0.30
N PRO A 23 -8.94 5.34 -0.27
CA PRO A 23 -9.02 5.48 -1.72
C PRO A 23 -7.66 5.45 -2.42
N GLU A 24 -6.61 6.00 -1.81
CA GLU A 24 -5.25 5.96 -2.36
C GLU A 24 -4.55 4.64 -2.10
N LEU A 25 -4.69 4.09 -0.89
CA LEU A 25 -3.90 2.96 -0.42
C LEU A 25 -4.46 1.59 -0.80
N ARG A 26 -5.78 1.45 -0.91
CA ARG A 26 -6.41 0.17 -1.27
C ARG A 26 -5.89 -0.38 -2.60
N PRO A 27 -5.84 0.37 -3.72
CA PRO A 27 -5.31 -0.15 -4.97
C PRO A 27 -3.86 -0.60 -4.88
N MET A 28 -3.02 0.14 -4.15
CA MET A 28 -1.63 -0.24 -3.93
C MET A 28 -1.56 -1.58 -3.21
N MET A 29 -2.27 -1.70 -2.08
CA MET A 29 -2.26 -2.92 -1.29
C MET A 29 -2.82 -4.10 -2.07
N THR A 30 -3.91 -3.90 -2.81
CA THR A 30 -4.50 -4.91 -3.70
C THR A 30 -3.48 -5.37 -4.75
N ALA A 31 -2.82 -4.45 -5.46
CA ALA A 31 -1.86 -4.80 -6.50
C ALA A 31 -0.64 -5.55 -5.94
N VAL A 32 -0.13 -5.14 -4.78
CA VAL A 32 1.00 -5.81 -4.10
C VAL A 32 0.58 -7.18 -3.56
N LEU A 33 -0.62 -7.34 -2.99
CA LEU A 33 -1.16 -8.64 -2.56
C LEU A 33 -1.32 -9.60 -3.73
N ARG A 34 -1.88 -9.16 -4.85
CA ARG A 34 -1.99 -9.99 -6.07
C ARG A 34 -0.63 -10.45 -6.56
N HIS A 35 0.36 -9.56 -6.56
CA HIS A 35 1.71 -9.91 -6.94
C HIS A 35 2.33 -10.93 -5.97
N ALA A 36 2.11 -10.77 -4.66
CA ALA A 36 2.56 -11.71 -3.64
C ALA A 36 1.97 -13.11 -3.83
N PHE A 37 0.65 -13.22 -4.00
CA PHE A 37 -0.01 -14.51 -4.21
C PHE A 37 0.36 -15.14 -5.56
N LYS A 38 0.50 -14.34 -6.63
CA LYS A 38 1.03 -14.81 -7.93
C LYS A 38 2.42 -15.43 -7.79
N LYS A 39 3.25 -14.91 -6.88
CA LYS A 39 4.57 -15.46 -6.53
C LYS A 39 4.54 -16.57 -5.48
N LYS A 40 3.36 -16.97 -5.00
CA LYS A 40 3.15 -17.98 -3.95
C LYS A 40 3.89 -17.62 -2.65
N LEU A 41 3.93 -16.33 -2.31
CA LEU A 41 4.45 -15.86 -1.03
C LEU A 41 3.42 -16.08 0.07
N LYS A 42 3.89 -16.22 1.31
CA LYS A 42 3.02 -16.34 2.48
C LYS A 42 2.76 -14.96 3.06
N VAL A 43 1.49 -14.60 3.27
CA VAL A 43 1.11 -13.24 3.69
C VAL A 43 0.75 -13.19 5.17
N ILE A 44 1.44 -12.34 5.92
CA ILE A 44 1.09 -12.00 7.31
C ILE A 44 0.54 -10.59 7.32
N MET A 45 -0.75 -10.44 7.59
CA MET A 45 -1.38 -9.13 7.73
C MET A 45 -1.33 -8.66 9.19
N MET A 46 -0.97 -7.40 9.40
CA MET A 46 -1.09 -6.72 10.68
C MET A 46 -1.24 -5.20 10.46
N GLY A 47 -1.29 -4.44 11.55
CA GLY A 47 -1.21 -2.98 11.48
C GLY A 47 -0.99 -2.37 12.85
N HIS A 48 -0.64 -1.08 12.84
CA HIS A 48 -0.50 -0.23 14.01
C HIS A 48 -1.62 0.79 14.12
N TRP A 49 -2.55 0.84 13.14
CA TRP A 49 -3.80 1.57 13.24
C TRP A 49 -4.96 0.59 13.45
N PRO A 50 -5.68 0.64 14.58
CA PRO A 50 -6.82 -0.25 14.82
C PRO A 50 -7.89 -0.16 13.72
N THR A 51 -8.06 1.03 13.14
CA THR A 51 -9.00 1.31 12.04
C THR A 51 -8.61 0.63 10.73
N GLY A 52 -7.33 0.37 10.50
CA GLY A 52 -6.81 -0.25 9.28
C GLY A 52 -7.13 -1.75 9.20
N ILE A 53 -7.14 -2.45 10.34
CA ILE A 53 -7.32 -3.91 10.39
C ILE A 53 -8.60 -4.42 9.70
N PRO A 54 -9.81 -3.89 9.99
CA PRO A 54 -11.01 -4.35 9.27
C PRO A 54 -10.94 -4.03 7.77
N LEU A 55 -10.35 -2.89 7.38
CA LEU A 55 -10.23 -2.49 5.98
C LEU A 55 -9.27 -3.41 5.21
N SER A 56 -8.10 -3.72 5.77
CA SER A 56 -7.15 -4.64 5.15
C SER A 56 -7.62 -6.09 5.16
N THR A 57 -8.40 -6.51 6.17
CA THR A 57 -9.00 -7.85 6.17
C THR A 57 -9.90 -8.03 4.96
N LEU A 58 -10.76 -7.05 4.66
CA LEU A 58 -11.64 -7.10 3.49
C LEU A 58 -10.83 -7.22 2.19
N ILE A 59 -9.78 -6.41 2.04
CA ILE A 59 -8.93 -6.42 0.85
C ILE A 59 -8.16 -7.74 0.72
N LEU A 60 -7.60 -8.23 1.83
CA LEU A 60 -6.87 -9.49 1.88
C LEU A 60 -7.75 -10.68 1.52
N GLU A 61 -8.94 -10.76 2.09
CA GLU A 61 -9.87 -11.86 1.83
C GLU A 61 -10.48 -11.78 0.42
N GLU A 62 -10.70 -10.58 -0.13
CA GLU A 62 -11.08 -10.38 -1.54
C GLU A 62 -10.01 -10.97 -2.46
N VAL A 63 -8.74 -10.56 -2.27
CA VAL A 63 -7.63 -11.04 -3.12
C VAL A 63 -7.31 -12.51 -2.88
N ALA A 64 -7.34 -13.00 -1.63
CA ALA A 64 -7.06 -14.40 -1.31
C ALA A 64 -8.02 -15.35 -2.05
N LYS A 65 -9.29 -14.96 -2.19
CA LYS A 65 -10.29 -15.73 -2.97
C LYS A 65 -9.95 -15.80 -4.45
N GLU A 66 -9.36 -14.75 -5.03
CA GLU A 66 -8.94 -14.75 -6.45
C GLU A 66 -7.84 -15.80 -6.74
N PHE A 67 -7.07 -16.20 -5.71
CA PHE A 67 -5.92 -17.11 -5.83
C PHE A 67 -6.13 -18.45 -5.13
N ASP A 68 -7.35 -18.76 -4.67
CA ASP A 68 -7.67 -19.96 -3.87
C ASP A 68 -6.74 -20.14 -2.64
N ALA A 69 -6.24 -19.03 -2.08
CA ALA A 69 -5.32 -19.04 -0.96
C ALA A 69 -6.04 -19.47 0.32
N LYS A 70 -5.37 -20.28 1.15
CA LYS A 70 -5.94 -20.89 2.35
C LYS A 70 -5.49 -20.18 3.62
N TYR A 71 -6.46 -19.80 4.46
CA TYR A 71 -6.20 -19.20 5.76
C TYR A 71 -5.38 -20.17 6.65
N GLY A 72 -4.37 -19.64 7.35
CA GLY A 72 -3.46 -20.42 8.20
C GLY A 72 -2.34 -21.15 7.45
N VAL A 73 -2.41 -21.27 6.12
CA VAL A 73 -1.41 -21.95 5.29
C VAL A 73 -0.68 -20.98 4.36
N ASP A 74 -1.46 -20.15 3.66
CA ASP A 74 -0.95 -19.17 2.69
C ASP A 74 -1.03 -17.75 3.23
N TYR A 75 -2.00 -17.46 4.10
CA TYR A 75 -2.12 -16.16 4.73
C TYR A 75 -2.73 -16.23 6.14
N VAL A 76 -2.37 -15.26 6.98
CA VAL A 76 -2.94 -15.03 8.32
C VAL A 76 -3.12 -13.54 8.56
N ASN A 77 -4.00 -13.18 9.50
CA ASN A 77 -4.11 -11.81 9.98
C ASN A 77 -3.92 -11.79 11.50
N LEU A 78 -2.79 -11.22 11.94
CA LEU A 78 -2.42 -11.08 13.35
C LEU A 78 -3.12 -9.87 14.01
N GLY A 79 -3.60 -8.92 13.20
CA GLY A 79 -4.36 -7.77 13.66
C GLY A 79 -3.47 -6.67 14.24
N TYR A 80 -3.88 -6.14 15.39
CA TYR A 80 -3.27 -4.98 16.03
C TYR A 80 -2.87 -5.29 17.47
N ARG A 81 -1.74 -4.71 17.88
CA ARG A 81 -1.32 -4.60 19.28
C ARG A 81 -0.78 -3.19 19.55
N PRO A 82 -1.12 -2.58 20.71
CA PRO A 82 -0.61 -1.27 21.08
C PRO A 82 0.90 -1.31 21.34
N GLY A 83 1.58 -0.19 21.07
CA GLY A 83 3.00 -0.02 21.39
C GLY A 83 3.92 0.30 20.22
N ALA A 84 3.43 0.28 18.97
CA ALA A 84 4.15 0.70 17.76
C ALA A 84 5.60 0.17 17.69
N GLY A 85 6.61 1.03 17.90
CA GLY A 85 8.01 0.63 17.90
C GLY A 85 8.36 -0.50 18.88
N LEU A 86 7.71 -0.57 20.04
CA LEU A 86 7.92 -1.70 20.98
C LEU A 86 7.45 -3.02 20.37
N VAL A 87 6.31 -3.02 19.67
CA VAL A 87 5.82 -4.20 18.94
C VAL A 87 6.86 -4.63 17.90
N MET A 88 7.38 -3.68 17.11
CA MET A 88 8.39 -3.98 16.09
C MET A 88 9.67 -4.57 16.69
N ILE A 89 10.14 -4.02 17.81
CA ILE A 89 11.32 -4.55 18.52
C ILE A 89 11.09 -5.99 19.00
N GLN A 90 9.91 -6.26 19.58
CA GLN A 90 9.60 -7.58 20.13
C GLN A 90 9.39 -8.62 19.03
N MET A 91 8.77 -8.25 17.90
CA MET A 91 8.67 -9.12 16.72
C MET A 91 10.03 -9.51 16.15
N GLY A 92 11.05 -8.65 16.28
CA GLY A 92 12.42 -8.98 15.91
C GLY A 92 13.06 -10.05 16.80
N LYS A 93 12.52 -10.31 18.00
CA LYS A 93 12.92 -11.45 18.86
C LYS A 93 12.07 -12.67 18.55
N ASP A 94 10.76 -12.55 18.75
CA ASP A 94 9.77 -13.54 18.34
C ASP A 94 8.38 -12.88 18.23
N ILE A 95 7.72 -13.06 17.09
CA ILE A 95 6.38 -12.53 16.78
C ILE A 95 5.35 -12.95 17.85
N ARG A 96 5.49 -14.14 18.44
CA ARG A 96 4.59 -14.66 19.49
C ARG A 96 4.63 -13.88 20.79
N THR A 97 5.71 -13.17 21.05
CA THR A 97 5.81 -12.30 22.24
C THR A 97 4.83 -11.14 22.19
N VAL A 98 4.31 -10.84 20.99
CA VAL A 98 3.34 -9.78 20.76
C VAL A 98 1.96 -10.36 20.40
N PHE A 99 1.94 -11.39 19.55
CA PHE A 99 0.71 -12.00 19.03
C PHE A 99 0.60 -13.45 19.47
N ASP A 100 -0.20 -13.69 20.50
CA ASP A 100 -0.59 -15.00 21.02
C ASP A 100 -1.70 -15.65 20.18
N VAL A 101 -2.65 -14.84 19.72
CA VAL A 101 -3.76 -15.25 18.85
C VAL A 101 -3.91 -14.33 17.64
N ASP A 102 -4.42 -14.89 16.54
CA ASP A 102 -4.81 -14.14 15.34
C ASP A 102 -6.16 -13.40 15.52
N VAL A 103 -6.59 -12.64 14.52
CA VAL A 103 -7.89 -11.90 14.57
C VAL A 103 -9.11 -12.82 14.65
N LYS A 104 -8.98 -14.11 14.36
CA LYS A 104 -10.05 -15.12 14.45
C LYS A 104 -10.01 -15.87 15.79
N GLY A 105 -9.08 -15.53 16.69
CA GLY A 105 -8.89 -16.18 17.98
C GLY A 105 -8.13 -17.50 17.92
N ASN A 106 -7.55 -17.87 16.76
CA ASN A 106 -6.72 -19.06 16.69
C ASN A 106 -5.37 -18.77 17.35
N PRO A 107 -4.86 -19.66 18.22
CA PRO A 107 -3.48 -19.57 18.69
C PRO A 107 -2.52 -19.53 17.51
N VAL A 108 -1.58 -18.58 17.51
CA VAL A 108 -0.64 -18.41 16.39
C VAL A 108 0.15 -19.69 16.10
N ASP A 109 0.49 -20.46 17.13
CA ASP A 109 1.18 -21.76 17.00
C ASP A 109 0.35 -22.86 16.35
N SER A 110 -0.98 -22.73 16.37
CA SER A 110 -1.85 -23.71 15.70
C SER A 110 -1.82 -23.56 14.17
N LEU A 111 -1.46 -22.38 13.66
CA LEU A 111 -1.51 -22.03 12.24
C LEU A 111 -0.31 -22.65 11.49
N PRO A 112 -0.54 -23.53 10.49
CA PRO A 112 0.53 -24.24 9.79
C PRO A 112 1.67 -23.35 9.28
N MET A 113 1.35 -22.17 8.74
CA MET A 113 2.36 -21.27 8.19
C MET A 113 3.25 -20.63 9.24
N MET A 114 2.74 -20.40 10.45
CA MET A 114 3.44 -19.67 11.50
C MET A 114 4.45 -20.54 12.24
N ARG A 115 4.36 -21.88 12.12
CA ARG A 115 5.28 -22.82 12.80
C ARG A 115 6.76 -22.60 12.47
N SER A 116 7.05 -22.13 11.26
CA SER A 116 8.42 -21.88 10.79
C SER A 116 8.76 -20.39 10.75
N ILE A 117 7.94 -19.53 11.34
CA ILE A 117 8.09 -18.07 11.28
C ILE A 117 8.20 -17.58 12.73
N HIS A 118 9.41 -17.22 13.14
CA HIS A 118 9.70 -16.78 14.49
C HIS A 118 9.87 -15.27 14.55
N ASN A 119 10.73 -14.70 13.71
CA ASN A 119 11.04 -13.28 13.74
C ASN A 119 11.41 -12.75 12.35
N TYR A 120 11.95 -11.53 12.27
CA TYR A 120 12.30 -10.89 11.01
C TYR A 120 13.33 -11.64 10.17
N SER A 121 14.12 -12.55 10.73
CA SER A 121 15.05 -13.39 9.96
C SER A 121 14.32 -14.34 9.01
N ASP A 122 13.06 -14.68 9.32
CA ASP A 122 12.20 -15.54 8.49
C ASP A 122 11.32 -14.72 7.54
N ILE A 123 11.39 -13.38 7.57
CA ILE A 123 10.56 -12.47 6.78
C ILE A 123 11.38 -11.92 5.61
N GLY A 124 10.90 -12.12 4.39
CA GLY A 124 11.56 -11.63 3.19
C GLY A 124 11.41 -10.13 2.96
N LEU A 125 10.27 -9.57 3.38
CA LEU A 125 9.91 -8.16 3.16
C LEU A 125 8.77 -7.72 4.09
N ILE A 126 8.81 -6.45 4.50
CA ILE A 126 7.68 -5.74 5.11
C ILE A 126 7.14 -4.72 4.09
N ALA A 127 5.88 -4.85 3.73
CA ALA A 127 5.16 -3.91 2.89
C ALA A 127 4.27 -3.03 3.77
N CYS A 128 4.68 -1.77 3.95
CA CYS A 128 3.98 -0.80 4.78
C CYS A 128 3.03 0.02 3.91
N PHE A 129 1.73 0.04 4.24
CA PHE A 129 0.74 0.88 3.58
C PHE A 129 0.23 1.92 4.58
N GLU A 130 0.58 3.18 4.39
CA GLU A 130 0.34 4.20 5.41
C GLU A 130 -0.16 5.56 4.91
N ALA A 131 -0.84 6.26 5.83
CA ALA A 131 -1.27 7.64 5.69
C ALA A 131 -0.69 8.55 6.79
N GLY A 132 0.36 8.11 7.49
CA GLY A 132 0.95 8.81 8.63
C GLY A 132 2.47 8.67 8.68
N SER A 133 2.99 8.22 9.83
CA SER A 133 4.44 8.08 10.11
C SER A 133 4.84 6.69 10.62
N MET A 134 3.98 5.68 10.44
CA MET A 134 4.32 4.31 10.82
C MET A 134 5.47 3.75 9.96
N GLY A 135 5.61 4.23 8.71
CA GLY A 135 6.76 3.92 7.87
C GLY A 135 8.09 4.35 8.50
N ASP A 136 8.15 5.56 9.06
CA ASP A 136 9.34 6.05 9.79
C ASP A 136 9.72 5.11 10.93
N ILE A 137 8.73 4.68 11.70
CA ILE A 137 8.91 3.82 12.87
C ILE A 137 9.37 2.43 12.42
N TRP A 138 8.84 1.89 11.32
CA TRP A 138 9.30 0.65 10.69
C TRP A 138 10.76 0.74 10.26
N VAL A 139 11.16 1.86 9.63
CA VAL A 139 12.57 2.09 9.25
C VAL A 139 13.46 2.18 10.48
N GLN A 140 13.04 2.92 11.51
CA GLN A 140 13.84 3.12 12.71
C GLN A 140 14.06 1.82 13.50
N TYR A 141 13.01 1.02 13.69
CA TYR A 141 13.06 -0.11 14.61
C TYR A 141 13.25 -1.46 13.93
N ALA A 142 12.65 -1.69 12.75
CA ALA A 142 12.77 -2.96 12.07
C ALA A 142 14.00 -2.97 11.15
N TRP A 143 14.09 -2.02 10.22
CA TRP A 143 15.28 -1.91 9.36
C TRP A 143 16.51 -1.53 10.19
N GLY A 144 16.43 -0.48 11.02
CA GLY A 144 17.56 0.05 11.76
C GLY A 144 18.19 -0.91 12.77
N ARG A 145 17.43 -1.88 13.30
CA ARG A 145 17.93 -2.86 14.27
C ARG A 145 18.13 -4.26 13.70
N PHE A 146 17.30 -4.68 12.74
CA PHE A 146 17.28 -6.05 12.24
C PHE A 146 17.59 -6.17 10.75
N GLY A 147 17.68 -5.05 10.02
CA GLY A 147 18.00 -5.03 8.60
C GLY A 147 16.92 -5.67 7.70
N VAL A 148 15.70 -5.86 8.22
CA VAL A 148 14.60 -6.39 7.42
C VAL A 148 14.25 -5.41 6.30
N LYS A 149 14.01 -5.95 5.12
CA LYS A 149 13.69 -5.16 3.93
C LYS A 149 12.31 -4.55 4.06
N ILE A 150 12.16 -3.31 3.63
CA ILE A 150 10.90 -2.56 3.70
C ILE A 150 10.57 -2.00 2.31
N ILE A 151 9.31 -2.09 1.90
CA ILE A 151 8.74 -1.22 0.86
C ILE A 151 7.61 -0.41 1.47
N MET A 152 7.35 0.77 0.90
CA MET A 152 6.31 1.67 1.37
C MET A 152 5.31 1.98 0.26
N GLY A 153 4.02 1.88 0.59
CA GLY A 153 2.91 2.43 -0.16
C GLY A 153 2.31 3.58 0.65
N THR A 154 2.42 4.80 0.16
CA THR A 154 2.09 6.00 0.94
C THR A 154 1.05 6.84 0.22
N THR A 155 0.22 7.57 0.97
CA THR A 155 -0.60 8.63 0.38
C THR A 155 0.28 9.68 -0.31
N ALA A 156 -0.29 10.44 -1.25
CA ALA A 156 0.47 11.45 -1.98
C ALA A 156 1.11 12.51 -1.06
N VAL A 157 0.49 12.80 0.09
CA VAL A 157 1.00 13.77 1.08
C VAL A 157 2.14 13.22 1.94
N VAL A 158 2.21 11.91 2.19
CA VAL A 158 3.29 11.26 2.96
C VAL A 158 4.48 10.88 2.07
N THR A 159 4.23 10.65 0.77
CA THR A 159 5.26 10.22 -0.19
C THR A 159 6.54 11.09 -0.17
N PRO A 160 6.48 12.43 -0.10
CA PRO A 160 7.67 13.28 -0.04
C PRO A 160 8.62 12.93 1.11
N ASP A 161 8.06 12.61 2.28
CA ASP A 161 8.81 12.31 3.51
C ASP A 161 9.50 10.95 3.43
N SER A 162 9.06 10.06 2.51
CA SER A 162 9.65 8.73 2.32
C SER A 162 10.83 8.71 1.34
N TYR A 163 11.05 9.75 0.53
CA TYR A 163 12.16 9.79 -0.43
C TYR A 163 13.56 9.73 0.20
N PRO A 164 13.84 10.38 1.36
CA PRO A 164 15.13 10.25 2.03
C PRO A 164 15.48 8.79 2.34
N TYR A 165 14.53 7.99 2.83
CA TYR A 165 14.75 6.57 3.10
C TYR A 165 15.05 5.77 1.83
N LEU A 166 14.38 6.11 0.72
CA LEU A 166 14.65 5.48 -0.58
C LEU A 166 16.06 5.83 -1.08
N GLY A 167 16.44 7.10 -1.00
CA GLY A 167 17.77 7.56 -1.41
C GLY A 167 18.91 7.01 -0.55
N ALA A 168 18.64 6.75 0.74
CA ALA A 168 19.57 6.13 1.67
C ALA A 168 19.56 4.59 1.64
N HIS A 169 18.77 3.97 0.75
CA HIS A 169 18.60 2.51 0.66
C HIS A 169 18.11 1.85 1.96
N GLN A 170 17.33 2.59 2.75
CA GLN A 170 16.66 2.09 3.96
C GLN A 170 15.30 1.43 3.62
N ILE A 171 14.75 1.77 2.46
CA ILE A 171 13.62 1.06 1.84
C ILE A 171 14.01 0.62 0.41
N GLU A 172 13.46 -0.51 -0.02
CA GLU A 172 13.74 -1.13 -1.32
C GLU A 172 12.86 -0.57 -2.45
N GLY A 173 11.77 0.12 -2.09
CA GLY A 173 10.81 0.65 -3.05
C GLY A 173 9.73 1.51 -2.40
N LEU A 174 9.17 2.41 -3.21
CA LEU A 174 8.16 3.37 -2.81
C LEU A 174 7.04 3.43 -3.86
N ILE A 175 5.80 3.31 -3.43
CA ILE A 175 4.58 3.42 -4.23
C ILE A 175 3.80 4.63 -3.70
N GLY A 176 3.97 5.79 -4.34
CA GLY A 176 3.41 7.05 -3.86
C GLY A 176 2.09 7.45 -4.55
N GLY A 177 1.04 7.62 -3.75
CA GLY A 177 -0.29 8.06 -4.19
C GLY A 177 -0.93 7.20 -5.30
N MET A 178 -2.10 7.62 -5.79
CA MET A 178 -2.78 6.87 -6.86
C MET A 178 -1.94 6.70 -8.13
N ALA A 179 -1.04 7.65 -8.42
CA ALA A 179 -0.15 7.58 -9.57
C ALA A 179 0.83 6.40 -9.48
N GLY A 180 1.48 6.23 -8.32
CA GLY A 180 2.35 5.09 -8.05
C GLY A 180 1.57 3.77 -8.09
N ALA A 181 0.36 3.75 -7.55
CA ALA A 181 -0.50 2.57 -7.56
C ALA A 181 -0.78 2.07 -9.00
N ALA A 182 -1.15 2.97 -9.91
CA ALA A 182 -1.44 2.61 -11.30
C ALA A 182 -0.18 2.20 -12.08
N ALA A 183 0.95 2.85 -11.81
CA ALA A 183 2.23 2.45 -12.38
C ALA A 183 2.60 1.03 -11.92
N TYR A 184 2.35 0.71 -10.65
CA TYR A 184 2.58 -0.63 -10.12
C TYR A 184 1.62 -1.68 -10.71
N GLU A 185 0.32 -1.39 -10.82
CA GLU A 185 -0.66 -2.24 -11.51
C GLU A 185 -0.19 -2.61 -12.93
N LYS A 186 0.34 -1.62 -13.66
CA LYS A 186 0.94 -1.84 -14.99
C LYS A 186 2.18 -2.72 -14.93
N LEU A 187 3.06 -2.52 -13.94
CA LEU A 187 4.30 -3.31 -13.78
C LEU A 187 4.04 -4.78 -13.43
N VAL A 188 2.91 -5.09 -12.79
CA VAL A 188 2.53 -6.46 -12.44
C VAL A 188 1.61 -7.14 -13.47
N ASP A 189 1.42 -6.49 -14.63
CA ASP A 189 0.52 -6.88 -15.71
C ASP A 189 -0.92 -7.14 -15.23
N HIS A 190 -1.40 -6.31 -14.31
CA HIS A 190 -2.74 -6.42 -13.75
C HIS A 190 -3.40 -5.03 -13.56
N PRO A 191 -3.82 -4.37 -14.66
CA PRO A 191 -4.56 -3.11 -14.60
C PRO A 191 -5.83 -3.23 -13.75
N ASP A 192 -6.07 -2.29 -12.83
CA ASP A 192 -7.26 -2.29 -11.98
C ASP A 192 -7.69 -0.84 -11.61
N LYS A 193 -8.28 -0.66 -10.42
CA LYS A 193 -8.95 0.56 -9.95
C LYS A 193 -8.05 1.79 -9.96
N ALA A 194 -6.72 1.67 -9.80
CA ALA A 194 -5.84 2.84 -9.91
C ALA A 194 -5.68 3.30 -11.36
N MET A 195 -5.43 2.38 -12.29
CA MET A 195 -5.35 2.72 -13.72
C MET A 195 -6.67 3.28 -14.25
N ILE A 196 -7.81 2.73 -13.83
CA ILE A 196 -9.14 3.26 -14.21
C ILE A 196 -9.33 4.67 -13.65
N ARG A 197 -8.99 4.92 -12.38
CA ARG A 197 -9.15 6.26 -11.79
C ARG A 197 -8.18 7.29 -12.36
N MET A 198 -6.96 6.90 -12.69
CA MET A 198 -6.03 7.79 -13.39
C MET A 198 -6.53 8.16 -14.78
N SER A 199 -7.07 7.19 -15.53
CA SER A 199 -7.62 7.47 -16.85
C SER A 199 -8.85 8.38 -16.78
N SER A 200 -9.76 8.17 -15.82
CA SER A 200 -10.90 9.07 -15.61
C SER A 200 -10.48 10.47 -15.18
N GLN A 201 -9.47 10.59 -14.30
CA GLN A 201 -8.89 11.88 -13.92
C GLN A 201 -8.30 12.60 -15.16
N ALA A 202 -7.54 11.90 -16.00
CA ALA A 202 -6.96 12.49 -17.21
C ALA A 202 -8.04 13.04 -18.16
N TRP A 203 -9.12 12.27 -18.39
CA TRP A 203 -10.24 12.71 -19.22
C TRP A 203 -10.97 13.93 -18.64
N ALA A 204 -11.16 13.98 -17.32
CA ALA A 204 -11.75 15.14 -16.66
C ALA A 204 -10.90 16.40 -16.85
N HIS A 205 -9.58 16.29 -16.74
CA HIS A 205 -8.66 17.42 -16.96
C HIS A 205 -8.68 17.88 -18.42
N ILE A 206 -8.70 16.96 -19.38
CA ILE A 206 -8.84 17.28 -20.81
C ILE A 206 -10.15 18.04 -21.07
N LEU A 207 -11.25 17.58 -20.48
CA LEU A 207 -12.56 18.22 -20.64
C LEU A 207 -12.59 19.66 -20.07
N ILE A 208 -11.97 19.89 -18.90
CA ILE A 208 -11.82 21.24 -18.34
C ILE A 208 -11.00 22.14 -19.28
N ILE A 209 -9.89 21.63 -19.83
CA ILE A 209 -9.06 22.38 -20.80
C ILE A 209 -9.88 22.75 -22.04
N VAL A 210 -10.68 21.81 -22.57
CA VAL A 210 -11.57 22.06 -23.72
C VAL A 210 -12.59 23.15 -23.39
N PHE A 211 -13.22 23.12 -22.21
CA PHE A 211 -14.15 24.17 -21.79
C PHE A 211 -13.48 25.54 -21.63
N ILE A 212 -12.25 25.59 -21.11
CA ILE A 212 -11.47 26.83 -21.05
C ILE A 212 -11.20 27.38 -22.45
N ILE A 213 -10.82 26.52 -23.40
CA ILE A 213 -10.57 26.92 -24.81
C ILE A 213 -11.86 27.46 -25.45
N ILE A 214 -12.99 26.76 -25.32
CA ILE A 214 -14.28 27.20 -25.86
C ILE A 214 -14.71 28.53 -25.24
N GLY A 215 -14.57 28.67 -23.92
CA GLY A 215 -14.88 29.91 -23.20
C GLY A 215 -14.04 31.10 -23.68
N ASN A 216 -12.74 30.88 -23.89
CA ASN A 216 -11.85 31.90 -24.42
C ASN A 216 -12.22 32.30 -25.85
N ILE A 217 -12.52 31.35 -26.74
CA ILE A 217 -12.96 31.63 -28.11
C ILE A 217 -14.26 32.47 -28.07
N GLY A 218 -15.24 32.06 -27.27
CA GLY A 218 -16.49 32.79 -27.09
C GLY A 218 -16.28 34.22 -26.60
N TYR A 219 -15.42 34.42 -25.59
CA TYR A 219 -15.06 35.74 -25.07
C TYR A 219 -14.46 36.65 -26.16
N PHE A 220 -13.52 36.15 -26.97
CA PHE A 220 -12.92 36.92 -28.06
C PHE A 220 -13.90 37.26 -29.18
N MET A 221 -14.83 36.35 -29.50
CA MET A 221 -15.87 36.60 -30.50
C MET A 221 -16.85 37.69 -30.05
N VAL A 222 -17.27 37.68 -28.79
CA VAL A 222 -18.15 38.72 -28.21
C VAL A 222 -17.43 40.06 -28.15
N ARG A 223 -16.15 40.08 -27.73
CA ARG A 223 -15.35 41.32 -27.65
C ARG A 223 -15.11 41.97 -29.02
N ARG A 224 -14.89 41.17 -30.07
CA ARG A 224 -14.81 41.68 -31.45
C ARG A 224 -16.13 42.28 -31.93
N LYS A 225 -17.27 41.63 -31.64
CA LYS A 225 -18.60 42.18 -31.96
C LYS A 225 -18.89 43.51 -31.25
N GLN A 226 -18.46 43.68 -30.00
CA GLN A 226 -18.66 44.94 -29.26
C GLN A 226 -17.80 46.09 -29.78
N LYS A 227 -16.54 45.84 -30.17
CA LYS A 227 -15.70 46.87 -30.83
C LYS A 227 -16.30 47.37 -32.14
N THR A 228 -16.82 46.46 -32.96
CA THR A 228 -17.41 46.80 -34.27
C THR A 228 -18.74 47.55 -34.15
N LYS A 229 -19.42 47.49 -32.99
CA LYS A 229 -20.71 48.15 -32.75
C LYS A 229 -20.57 49.54 -32.09
N GLY A 230 -19.38 49.90 -31.62
CA GLY A 230 -19.07 51.21 -31.03
C GLY A 230 -18.43 52.21 -32.01
N GLU A 231 -18.18 51.79 -33.26
CA GLU A 231 -17.61 52.63 -34.34
C GLU A 231 -18.66 53.09 -35.38
N ASN A 232 -19.96 52.84 -35.13
CA ASN A 232 -21.08 53.35 -35.93
C ASN A 232 -21.92 54.34 -35.12
#